data_AF-A0A4Y2D250-F1
#
_entry.id   AF-A0A4Y2D250-F1
#
_cell.length_a   1.000
_cell.length_b   1.000
_cell.length_c   1.000
_cell.angle_alpha   90.00
_cell.angle_beta   90.00
_cell.angle_gamma   90.00
#
_symmetry.space_group_name_H-M   'P 1'
#
loop_
_entity.id
_entity.type
_entity.pdbx_description
1 polymer ?
#
loop_
_entity_poly.entity_id
_entity_poly.type
_entity_poly.pdbx_seq_one_letter_code
_entity_poly.pdbx_strand_id
1 'polypeptide(L)'
;MVYGLPFRLPGEFFEKSKSILDTDTFAKELQKQTELLKPLDTRRRPQKNFVHKDLHTCTHVFIPIDRVRKPLEPPYDGSLPVVKRHDCSSYFAVTIKGKDINCRQIKTSIFAVN
;
A
#
# COMPACT_ATOMS: atom_id res chain seq x y z
N MET A 1 -47.08 -15.95 -2.43
CA MET A 1 -46.34 -16.93 -1.60
C MET A 1 -44.92 -16.96 -2.12
N VAL A 2 -43.94 -16.65 -1.29
CA VAL A 2 -42.56 -16.39 -1.68
C VAL A 2 -41.72 -17.60 -1.27
N TYR A 3 -41.32 -18.39 -2.26
CA TYR A 3 -40.35 -19.50 -2.30
C TYR A 3 -40.35 -20.51 -1.12
N GLY A 4 -40.77 -21.75 -1.42
CA GLY A 4 -40.94 -22.87 -0.48
C GLY A 4 -39.66 -23.51 0.07
N LEU A 5 -38.63 -22.72 0.42
CA LEU A 5 -37.44 -23.19 1.14
C LEU A 5 -37.25 -22.33 2.40
N PRO A 6 -36.91 -22.95 3.55
CA PRO A 6 -36.61 -22.19 4.76
C PRO A 6 -35.41 -21.26 4.53
N PHE A 7 -35.48 -20.07 5.12
CA PHE A 7 -34.43 -19.06 5.05
C PHE A 7 -33.13 -19.61 5.65
N ARG A 8 -32.13 -19.91 4.81
CA ARG A 8 -30.83 -20.42 5.26
C ARG A 8 -30.02 -19.28 5.88
N LEU A 9 -29.47 -19.53 7.07
CA LEU A 9 -28.53 -18.61 7.70
C LEU A 9 -27.20 -18.59 6.91
N PRO A 10 -26.40 -17.51 7.01
CA PRO A 10 -25.09 -17.42 6.32
C PRO A 10 -24.13 -18.59 6.60
N GLY A 11 -24.30 -19.30 7.72
CA GLY A 11 -23.52 -20.50 8.06
C GLY A 11 -24.06 -21.82 7.49
N GLU A 12 -25.29 -21.84 6.96
CA GLU A 12 -25.97 -23.04 6.42
C GLU A 12 -25.87 -23.13 4.89
N PHE A 13 -25.09 -22.25 4.28
CA PHE A 13 -24.84 -22.26 2.84
C PHE A 13 -24.00 -23.46 2.38
N PHE A 14 -23.10 -23.94 3.24
CA PHE A 14 -22.18 -25.01 2.90
C PHE A 14 -22.72 -26.36 3.38
N GLU A 15 -23.06 -27.22 2.44
CA GLU A 15 -23.46 -28.60 2.74
C GLU A 15 -22.21 -29.46 2.96
N LYS A 16 -22.27 -30.33 3.96
CA LYS A 16 -21.18 -31.27 4.26
C LYS A 16 -20.98 -32.19 3.05
N SER A 17 -19.76 -32.25 2.52
CA SER A 17 -19.44 -33.12 1.39
C SER A 17 -19.71 -34.58 1.76
N LYS A 18 -20.46 -35.29 0.89
CA LYS A 18 -20.85 -36.70 1.10
C LYS A 18 -19.70 -37.68 0.83
N SER A 19 -18.63 -37.23 0.18
CA SER A 19 -17.44 -38.00 -0.12
C SER A 19 -16.31 -37.67 0.85
N ILE A 20 -15.61 -38.71 1.31
CA ILE A 20 -14.29 -38.60 1.94
C ILE A 20 -13.32 -38.32 0.78
N LEU A 21 -13.18 -37.05 0.42
CA LEU A 21 -12.15 -36.64 -0.52
C LEU A 21 -10.83 -36.59 0.23
N ASP A 22 -9.79 -37.15 -0.38
CA ASP A 22 -8.44 -37.02 0.12
C ASP A 22 -8.07 -35.52 0.18
N THR A 23 -7.55 -35.07 1.32
CA THR A 23 -7.37 -33.65 1.66
C THR A 23 -6.50 -32.95 0.60
N ASP A 24 -5.51 -33.66 0.07
CA ASP A 24 -4.59 -33.18 -0.96
C ASP A 24 -5.30 -32.93 -2.30
N THR A 25 -6.28 -33.76 -2.66
CA THR A 25 -7.04 -33.59 -3.89
C THR A 25 -7.99 -32.40 -3.81
N PHE A 26 -8.61 -32.19 -2.64
CA PHE A 26 -9.49 -31.05 -2.39
C PHE A 26 -8.71 -29.73 -2.41
N ALA A 27 -7.55 -29.67 -1.73
CA ALA A 27 -6.71 -28.47 -1.72
C ALA A 27 -6.24 -28.09 -3.12
N LYS A 28 -5.85 -29.07 -3.95
CA LYS A 28 -5.46 -28.85 -5.35
C LYS A 28 -6.60 -28.28 -6.18
N GLU A 29 -7.81 -28.81 -6.04
CA GLU A 29 -8.97 -28.31 -6.78
C GLU A 29 -9.36 -26.89 -6.34
N LEU A 30 -9.32 -26.60 -5.03
CA LEU A 30 -9.56 -25.26 -4.50
C LEU A 30 -8.52 -24.26 -5.03
N GLN A 31 -7.24 -24.64 -5.03
CA GLN A 31 -6.18 -23.80 -5.58
C GLN A 31 -6.41 -23.51 -7.07
N LYS A 32 -6.78 -24.52 -7.85
CA LYS A 32 -7.11 -24.36 -9.27
C LYS A 32 -8.30 -23.40 -9.47
N GLN A 33 -9.33 -23.49 -8.63
CA GLN A 33 -10.49 -22.59 -8.70
C GLN A 33 -10.13 -21.16 -8.32
N THR A 34 -9.33 -20.95 -7.27
CA THR A 34 -8.87 -19.61 -6.88
C THR A 34 -7.93 -18.99 -7.92
N GLU A 35 -7.10 -19.79 -8.60
CA GLU A 35 -6.28 -19.35 -9.73
C GLU A 35 -7.10 -18.92 -10.96
N LEU A 36 -8.29 -19.50 -11.16
CA LEU A 36 -9.24 -19.06 -12.19
C LEU A 36 -9.91 -17.74 -11.81
N LEU A 37 -10.16 -17.53 -10.51
CA LEU A 37 -10.73 -16.28 -9.95
C LEU A 37 -9.68 -15.16 -9.83
N LYS A 38 -8.74 -15.07 -10.76
CA LYS A 38 -7.78 -13.97 -10.79
C LYS A 38 -8.52 -12.64 -10.87
N PRO A 39 -8.07 -11.62 -10.12
CA PRO A 39 -8.63 -10.29 -10.24
C PRO A 39 -8.55 -9.85 -11.70
N LEU A 40 -9.71 -9.60 -12.29
CA LEU A 40 -9.81 -9.05 -13.63
C LEU A 40 -9.10 -7.69 -13.65
N ASP A 41 -8.38 -7.36 -14.73
CA ASP A 41 -7.67 -6.07 -14.86
C ASP A 41 -8.70 -4.93 -14.73
N THR A 42 -8.85 -4.42 -13.51
CA THR A 42 -9.74 -3.30 -13.20
C THR A 42 -9.24 -2.10 -13.98
N ARG A 43 -10.14 -1.37 -14.66
CA ARG A 43 -9.84 -0.20 -15.50
C ARG A 43 -8.56 0.51 -15.05
N ARG A 44 -7.51 0.44 -15.86
CA ARG A 44 -6.24 1.13 -15.61
C ARG A 44 -6.49 2.62 -15.42
N ARG A 45 -6.47 3.06 -14.17
CA ARG A 45 -6.42 4.49 -13.85
C ARG A 45 -4.99 4.95 -14.16
N PRO A 46 -4.78 6.04 -14.90
CA PRO A 46 -3.46 6.65 -14.95
C PRO A 46 -3.08 7.03 -13.51
N GLN A 47 -2.14 6.30 -12.92
CA GLN A 47 -1.59 6.62 -11.60
C GLN A 47 -0.67 7.84 -11.76
N LYS A 48 -1.27 9.02 -11.91
CA LYS A 48 -0.53 10.27 -11.80
C LYS A 48 -0.27 10.50 -10.33
N ASN A 49 0.96 10.25 -9.92
CA ASN A 49 1.43 10.59 -8.59
C ASN A 49 1.25 12.10 -8.39
N PHE A 50 0.51 12.47 -7.35
CA PHE A 50 0.38 13.88 -6.98
C PHE A 50 1.66 14.32 -6.27
N VAL A 51 2.33 15.32 -6.83
CA VAL A 51 3.53 15.93 -6.27
C VAL A 51 3.27 17.43 -6.15
N HIS A 52 3.55 18.00 -4.98
CA HIS A 52 3.36 19.43 -4.74
C HIS A 52 4.36 20.24 -5.57
N LYS A 53 3.97 21.42 -6.08
CA LYS A 53 4.86 22.23 -6.92
C LYS A 53 6.09 22.71 -6.15
N ASP A 54 5.90 23.06 -4.89
CA ASP A 54 6.97 23.60 -4.04
C ASP A 54 8.09 22.58 -3.79
N LEU A 55 7.82 21.27 -3.91
CA LEU A 55 8.85 20.23 -3.82
C LEU A 55 9.97 20.43 -4.85
N HIS A 56 9.70 21.09 -5.98
CA HIS A 56 10.71 21.39 -6.99
C HIS A 56 11.64 22.54 -6.59
N THR A 57 11.17 23.47 -5.75
CA THR A 57 11.90 24.70 -5.38
C THR A 57 12.42 24.71 -3.94
N CYS A 58 11.89 23.86 -3.05
CA CYS A 58 12.18 23.94 -1.62
C CYS A 58 13.61 23.57 -1.24
N THR A 59 14.23 24.41 -0.41
CA THR A 59 15.60 24.24 0.08
C THR A 59 15.69 23.08 1.09
N HIS A 60 14.65 22.92 1.91
CA HIS A 60 14.61 21.92 2.97
C HIS A 60 13.34 21.07 2.96
N VAL A 61 13.46 19.85 3.46
CA VAL A 61 12.39 18.86 3.52
C VAL A 61 12.34 18.19 4.90
N PHE A 62 11.14 17.96 5.41
CA PHE A 62 10.89 17.17 6.60
C PHE A 62 10.52 15.72 6.23
N ILE A 63 11.24 14.75 6.80
CA ILE A 63 11.04 13.32 6.52
C ILE A 63 10.47 12.62 7.76
N PRO A 64 9.42 11.78 7.63
CA PRO A 64 8.84 11.06 8.75
C PRO A 64 9.84 10.08 9.37
N ILE A 65 9.77 9.97 10.69
CA ILE A 65 10.52 8.94 11.42
C ILE A 65 9.78 7.60 11.25
N ASP A 66 10.40 6.65 10.54
CA ASP A 66 9.82 5.32 10.26
C ASP A 66 10.04 4.30 11.40
N ARG A 67 10.20 4.79 12.64
CA ARG A 67 10.43 3.98 13.84
C ARG A 67 9.35 4.27 14.88
N VAL A 68 9.19 3.37 15.85
CA VAL A 68 8.34 3.62 17.02
C VAL A 68 8.83 4.88 17.74
N ARG A 69 7.99 5.91 17.77
CA ARG A 69 8.29 7.21 18.37
C ARG A 69 8.16 7.13 19.89
N LYS A 70 9.01 7.87 20.59
CA LYS A 70 8.84 8.10 22.03
C LYS A 70 7.68 9.08 22.28
N PRO A 71 7.04 9.04 23.46
CA PRO A 71 6.11 10.08 23.86
C PRO A 71 6.74 11.47 23.70
N LEU A 72 6.00 12.41 23.10
CA LEU A 72 6.45 13.79 22.80
C LEU A 72 7.58 13.95 21.77
N GLU A 73 8.02 12.87 21.09
CA GLU A 73 8.97 12.99 19.99
C GLU A 73 8.25 13.55 18.74
N PRO A 74 8.83 14.51 18.00
CA PRO A 74 8.20 15.03 16.79
C PRO A 74 8.00 13.94 15.71
N PRO A 75 7.02 14.09 14.81
CA PRO A 75 6.75 13.12 13.75
C PRO A 75 7.82 13.09 12.65
N TYR A 76 8.61 14.15 12.54
CA TYR A 76 9.58 14.36 11.46
C TYR A 76 10.99 14.54 12.01
N ASP A 77 11.98 14.06 11.27
CA ASP A 77 13.39 14.22 11.58
C ASP A 77 13.91 15.57 11.07
N GLY A 78 13.45 16.65 11.70
CA GLY A 78 13.93 18.02 11.45
C GLY A 78 13.88 18.49 9.99
N SER A 79 14.45 19.68 9.77
CA SER A 79 14.61 20.29 8.44
C SER A 79 15.89 19.76 7.81
N LEU A 80 15.78 18.99 6.71
CA LEU A 80 16.93 18.38 6.05
C LEU A 80 17.18 19.01 4.68
N PRO A 81 18.45 19.30 4.32
CA PRO A 81 18.79 19.94 3.04
C PRO A 81 18.65 18.94 1.87
N VAL A 82 18.04 19.41 0.78
CA VAL A 82 17.90 18.62 -0.46
C VAL A 82 19.16 18.77 -1.32
N VAL A 83 19.84 17.66 -1.60
CA VAL A 83 21.11 17.67 -2.37
C VAL A 83 20.87 17.49 -3.86
N LYS A 84 20.01 16.55 -4.24
CA LYS A 84 19.72 16.26 -5.65
C LYS A 84 18.23 16.04 -5.88
N ARG A 85 17.75 16.57 -6.99
CA ARG A 85 16.39 16.41 -7.48
C ARG A 85 16.39 15.63 -8.78
N HIS A 86 15.43 14.73 -8.93
CA HIS A 86 15.18 14.04 -10.18
C HIS A 86 13.80 14.47 -10.70
N ASP A 87 13.77 15.28 -11.75
CA ASP A 87 12.52 15.84 -12.30
C ASP A 87 11.59 14.77 -12.89
N CYS A 88 12.17 13.62 -13.29
CA CYS A 88 11.46 12.50 -13.90
C CYS A 88 11.25 11.31 -12.95
N SER A 89 11.82 11.38 -11.73
CA SER A 89 11.81 10.27 -10.78
C SER A 89 11.12 10.73 -9.51
N SER A 90 10.26 9.88 -8.95
CA SER A 90 9.52 10.17 -7.71
C SER A 90 10.41 10.23 -6.46
N TYR A 91 11.68 10.63 -6.56
CA TYR A 91 12.69 10.52 -5.51
C TYR A 91 13.56 11.79 -5.41
N PHE A 92 13.97 12.12 -4.19
CA PHE A 92 14.97 13.14 -3.85
C PHE A 92 16.12 12.53 -3.07
N ALA A 93 17.33 13.05 -3.24
CA ALA A 93 18.45 12.74 -2.37
C ALA A 93 18.56 13.80 -1.27
N VAL A 94 18.53 13.35 -0.01
CA VAL A 94 18.65 14.18 1.19
C VAL A 94 19.81 13.67 2.02
N THR A 95 20.63 14.58 2.55
CA THR A 95 21.72 14.19 3.45
C THR A 95 21.21 14.11 4.88
N ILE A 96 21.22 12.90 5.45
CA ILE A 96 20.92 12.66 6.87
C ILE A 96 22.21 12.25 7.56
N LYS A 97 22.69 13.05 8.53
CA LYS A 97 23.91 12.77 9.31
C LYS A 97 25.15 12.45 8.44
N GLY A 98 25.33 13.17 7.34
CA GLY A 98 26.45 12.99 6.41
C GLY A 98 26.31 11.83 5.41
N LYS A 99 25.15 11.17 5.37
CA LYS A 99 24.84 10.11 4.41
C LYS A 99 23.69 10.54 3.49
N ASP A 100 23.89 10.35 2.19
CA ASP A 100 22.86 10.63 1.20
C ASP A 100 21.85 9.48 1.14
N ILE A 101 20.57 9.82 1.32
CA ILE A 101 19.45 8.87 1.33
C ILE A 101 18.43 9.30 0.29
N ASN A 102 17.96 8.34 -0.51
CA ASN A 102 16.90 8.56 -1.48
C ASN A 102 15.52 8.46 -0.83
N CYS A 103 14.74 9.53 -0.89
CA CYS A 103 13.42 9.65 -0.29
C CYS A 103 12.36 9.81 -1.37
N ARG A 104 11.26 9.04 -1.28
CA ARG A 104 10.15 9.11 -2.26
C ARG A 104 9.30 10.36 -2.05
N GLN A 105 9.16 11.16 -3.10
CA GLN A 105 8.27 12.33 -3.22
C GLN A 105 6.79 12.04 -3.01
N ILE A 106 6.39 10.79 -3.21
CA ILE A 106 4.98 10.36 -3.17
C ILE A 106 4.47 10.05 -1.76
N LYS A 107 5.33 10.09 -0.74
CA LYS A 107 4.84 10.05 0.64
C LYS A 107 4.10 11.37 0.88
N THR A 108 2.81 11.29 1.19
CA THR A 108 1.91 12.42 1.50
C THR A 108 2.37 13.28 2.69
N SER A 109 3.44 12.86 3.35
CA SER A 109 3.98 13.42 4.58
C SER A 109 5.33 14.13 4.39
N ILE A 110 5.70 14.51 3.16
CA ILE A 110 6.89 15.36 2.91
C ILE A 110 6.43 16.81 2.95
N PHE A 111 6.87 17.54 3.97
CA PHE A 111 6.70 18.98 4.05
C PHE A 111 7.94 19.67 3.52
N ALA A 112 7.73 20.66 2.67
CA ALA A 112 8.78 21.39 1.99
C ALA A 112 8.74 22.83 2.47
N VAL A 113 9.90 23.38 2.82
CA VAL A 113 10.05 24.76 3.35
C VAL A 113 11.11 25.47 2.52
N ASN A 114 10.86 26.75 2.22
CA ASN A 114 11.77 27.64 1.51
C ASN A 114 12.72 28.34 2.48
#